data_AF-A0A838TCP7-F1
#
_entry.id   AF-A0A838TCP7-F1
#
_cell.length_a   1.000
_cell.length_b   1.000
_cell.length_c   1.000
_cell.angle_alpha   90.00
_cell.angle_beta   90.00
_cell.angle_gamma   90.00
#
_symmetry.space_group_name_H-M   'P 1'
#
loop_
_entity.id
_entity.type
_entity.pdbx_description
1 polymer ?
#
loop_
_entity_poly.entity_id
_entity_poly.type
_entity_poly.pdbx_seq_one_letter_code
_entity_poly.pdbx_strand_id
1 'polypeptide(L)'
;MTDQQTLFVKMAYDAWQTYIQRASDLFAKLTDDQLMEEIAPGRNRGIYMLGHLTAVHDRLLPMLGLGERVYSQLDDTFIANPDKSGLEFPPITQLRQSWSDVNSRLKNAFNKMTPAEWLERHMSVSQEDFNKEPHRNKLNVLINRTNHLAYHLGQLKLMDK
;
A
#
# COMPACT_ATOMS: atom_id res chain seq x y z
N MET A 1 -27.17 -6.95 -1.67
CA MET A 1 -25.95 -7.43 -1.00
C MET A 1 -26.35 -8.64 -0.17
N THR A 2 -25.64 -9.77 -0.27
CA THR A 2 -25.88 -10.94 0.60
C THR A 2 -24.98 -10.89 1.83
N ASP A 3 -25.36 -11.61 2.89
CA ASP A 3 -24.51 -11.73 4.10
C ASP A 3 -23.12 -12.29 3.77
N GLN A 4 -23.05 -13.22 2.81
CA GLN A 4 -21.78 -13.79 2.33
C GLN A 4 -20.88 -12.73 1.67
N GLN A 5 -21.45 -11.80 0.89
CA GLN A 5 -20.68 -10.71 0.29
C GLN A 5 -20.15 -9.74 1.35
N THR A 6 -20.97 -9.40 2.34
CA THR A 6 -20.58 -8.56 3.47
C THR A 6 -19.45 -9.20 4.28
N LEU A 7 -19.57 -10.50 4.59
CA LEU A 7 -18.54 -11.25 5.30
C LEU A 7 -17.23 -11.30 4.50
N PHE A 8 -17.29 -11.53 3.19
CA PHE A 8 -16.10 -11.57 2.35
C PHE A 8 -15.36 -10.22 2.30
N VAL A 9 -16.09 -9.12 2.18
CA VAL A 9 -15.52 -7.76 2.25
C VAL A 9 -14.80 -7.57 3.60
N LYS A 10 -15.45 -7.97 4.70
CA LYS A 10 -14.85 -7.88 6.04
C LYS A 10 -13.55 -8.67 6.14
N MET A 11 -13.52 -9.92 5.66
CA MET A 11 -12.32 -10.76 5.68
C MET A 11 -11.16 -10.13 4.90
N ALA A 12 -11.43 -9.58 3.71
CA ALA A 12 -10.41 -8.93 2.90
C ALA A 12 -9.89 -7.64 3.56
N TYR A 13 -10.78 -6.84 4.16
CA TYR A 13 -10.40 -5.64 4.90
C TYR A 13 -9.56 -5.96 6.14
N ASP A 14 -9.93 -6.99 6.91
CA ASP A 14 -9.18 -7.43 8.09
C ASP A 14 -7.78 -7.93 7.72
N ALA A 15 -7.66 -8.62 6.58
CA ALA A 15 -6.36 -9.04 6.06
C ALA A 15 -5.49 -7.82 5.72
N TRP A 16 -6.04 -6.81 5.03
CA TRP A 16 -5.32 -5.56 4.77
C TRP A 16 -4.87 -4.89 6.08
N GLN A 17 -5.78 -4.72 7.05
CA GLN A 17 -5.45 -4.12 8.35
C GLN A 17 -4.32 -4.89 9.07
N THR A 18 -4.36 -6.22 9.05
CA THR A 18 -3.35 -7.08 9.66
C THR A 18 -1.96 -6.83 9.04
N TYR A 19 -1.86 -6.80 7.71
CA TYR A 19 -0.57 -6.59 7.05
C TYR A 19 -0.07 -5.15 7.16
N ILE A 20 -0.96 -4.16 7.17
CA ILE A 20 -0.61 -2.76 7.48
C ILE A 20 -0.01 -2.65 8.87
N GLN A 21 -0.64 -3.27 9.87
CA GLN A 21 -0.16 -3.24 11.24
C GLN A 21 1.24 -3.87 11.34
N ARG A 22 1.40 -5.09 10.80
CA ARG A 22 2.70 -5.80 10.79
C ARG A 22 3.81 -5.00 10.11
N ALA A 23 3.52 -4.39 8.96
CA ALA A 23 4.49 -3.56 8.25
C ALA A 23 4.83 -2.28 9.03
N SER A 24 3.82 -1.62 9.61
CA SER A 24 4.03 -0.42 10.43
C SER A 24 4.84 -0.70 11.69
N ASP A 25 4.58 -1.81 12.37
CA ASP A 25 5.33 -2.26 13.55
C ASP A 25 6.78 -2.56 13.19
N LEU A 26 7.01 -3.27 12.07
CA LEU A 26 8.36 -3.55 11.60
C LEU A 26 9.11 -2.27 11.25
N PHE A 27 8.49 -1.35 10.51
CA PHE A 27 9.11 -0.07 10.22
C PHE A 27 9.43 0.67 11.52
N ALA A 28 8.50 0.78 12.46
CA ALA A 28 8.74 1.44 13.75
C ALA A 28 9.87 0.79 14.56
N LYS A 29 10.07 -0.53 14.43
CA LYS A 29 11.16 -1.27 15.11
C LYS A 29 12.53 -1.01 14.49
N LEU A 30 12.63 -0.97 13.15
CA LEU A 30 13.92 -0.80 12.46
C LEU A 30 14.51 0.59 12.71
N THR A 31 15.80 0.66 13.04
CA THR A 31 16.52 1.94 13.17
C THR A 31 16.72 2.59 11.80
N ASP A 32 17.06 3.88 11.81
CA ASP A 32 17.35 4.62 10.58
C ASP A 32 18.57 4.06 9.86
N ASP A 33 19.61 3.64 10.60
CA ASP A 33 20.78 2.94 10.04
C ASP A 33 20.38 1.62 9.39
N GLN A 34 19.54 0.81 10.06
CA GLN A 34 19.04 -0.43 9.49
C GLN A 34 18.26 -0.17 8.20
N LEU A 35 17.41 0.85 8.14
CA LEU A 35 16.69 1.17 6.90
C LEU A 35 17.61 1.58 5.74
N MET A 36 18.81 2.11 6.01
CA MET A 36 19.78 2.42 4.97
C MET A 36 20.56 1.20 4.47
N GLU A 37 20.49 0.06 5.14
CA GLU A 37 21.10 -1.19 4.71
C GLU A 37 20.28 -1.89 3.61
N GLU A 38 20.97 -2.65 2.77
CA GLU A 38 20.33 -3.59 1.85
C GLU A 38 19.60 -4.69 2.64
N ILE A 39 18.38 -5.04 2.21
CA ILE A 39 17.60 -6.13 2.82
C ILE A 39 18.36 -7.47 2.76
N ALA A 40 19.08 -7.67 1.65
CA ALA A 40 19.98 -8.79 1.39
C ALA A 40 20.99 -8.35 0.32
N PRO A 41 22.13 -9.05 0.15
CA PRO A 41 23.16 -8.64 -0.81
C PRO A 41 22.61 -8.38 -2.21
N GLY A 42 22.80 -7.16 -2.71
CA GLY A 42 22.36 -6.72 -4.03
C GLY A 42 20.84 -6.49 -4.17
N ARG A 43 20.08 -6.51 -3.07
CA ARG A 43 18.65 -6.19 -3.03
C ARG A 43 18.42 -4.74 -2.62
N ASN A 44 17.16 -4.31 -2.71
CA ASN A 44 16.77 -2.97 -2.30
C ASN A 44 17.05 -2.74 -0.81
N ARG A 45 17.31 -1.49 -0.46
CA ARG A 45 17.41 -1.00 0.91
C ARG A 45 16.04 -0.90 1.59
N GLY A 46 16.04 -0.96 2.92
CA GLY A 46 14.83 -0.83 3.73
C GLY A 46 14.10 0.50 3.48
N ILE A 47 14.84 1.61 3.33
CA ILE A 47 14.31 2.94 3.03
C ILE A 47 13.58 2.98 1.69
N TYR A 48 14.11 2.27 0.68
CA TYR A 48 13.46 2.18 -0.61
C TYR A 48 12.14 1.42 -0.52
N MET A 49 12.07 0.35 0.26
CA MET A 49 10.80 -0.35 0.53
C MET A 49 9.78 0.51 1.29
N LEU A 50 10.22 1.30 2.28
CA LEU A 50 9.36 2.24 2.99
C LEU A 50 8.74 3.27 2.03
N GLY A 51 9.57 3.93 1.23
CA GLY A 51 9.10 4.90 0.24
C GLY A 51 8.23 4.25 -0.85
N HIS A 52 8.62 3.08 -1.35
CA HIS A 52 7.89 2.34 -2.37
C HIS A 52 6.48 1.97 -1.91
N LEU A 53 6.37 1.33 -0.74
CA LEU A 53 5.07 0.94 -0.19
C LEU A 53 4.22 2.17 0.14
N THR A 54 4.83 3.26 0.63
CA THR A 54 4.13 4.54 0.84
C THR A 54 3.54 5.08 -0.46
N ALA A 55 4.35 5.17 -1.54
CA ALA A 55 3.90 5.67 -2.83
C ALA A 55 2.83 4.78 -3.47
N VAL A 56 2.99 3.44 -3.39
CA VAL A 56 1.97 2.48 -3.88
C VAL A 56 0.65 2.64 -3.13
N HIS A 57 0.69 2.85 -1.82
CA HIS A 57 -0.53 3.02 -1.01
C HIS A 57 -1.17 4.39 -1.26
N ASP A 58 -0.38 5.44 -1.43
CA ASP A 58 -0.90 6.77 -1.78
C ASP A 58 -1.65 6.72 -3.13
N ARG A 59 -1.21 5.88 -4.08
CA ARG A 59 -1.93 5.62 -5.35
C ARG A 59 -3.33 5.04 -5.17
N LEU A 60 -3.61 4.39 -4.03
CA LEU A 60 -4.93 3.79 -3.79
C LEU A 60 -6.02 4.83 -3.61
N LEU A 61 -5.68 6.03 -3.12
CA LEU A 61 -6.66 7.10 -2.92
C LEU A 61 -7.42 7.44 -4.22
N PRO A 62 -6.76 7.85 -5.32
CA PRO A 62 -7.47 8.13 -6.56
C PRO A 62 -7.94 6.85 -7.27
N MET A 63 -7.18 5.75 -7.18
CA MET A 63 -7.55 4.48 -7.82
C MET A 63 -8.89 3.94 -7.31
N LEU A 64 -9.20 4.15 -6.02
CA LEU A 64 -10.44 3.70 -5.39
C LEU A 64 -11.52 4.80 -5.33
N GLY A 65 -11.24 5.99 -5.84
CA GLY A 65 -12.17 7.13 -5.79
C GLY A 65 -12.33 7.73 -4.38
N LEU A 66 -11.27 7.69 -3.57
CA LEU A 66 -11.27 8.09 -2.15
C LEU A 66 -10.52 9.41 -1.90
N GLY A 67 -10.10 10.10 -2.96
CA GLY A 67 -9.42 11.41 -2.90
C GLY A 67 -8.17 11.45 -3.78
N GLU A 68 -7.49 12.60 -3.75
CA GLU A 68 -6.26 12.83 -4.49
C GLU A 68 -5.02 12.24 -3.79
N ARG A 69 -3.93 12.10 -4.55
CA ARG A 69 -2.60 11.76 -4.03
C ARG A 69 -2.13 12.85 -3.05
N VAL A 70 -1.50 12.44 -1.94
CA VAL A 70 -0.91 13.38 -0.97
C VAL A 70 0.61 13.51 -1.15
N TYR A 71 1.26 12.44 -1.62
CA TYR A 71 2.71 12.34 -1.75
C TYR A 71 3.11 11.90 -3.17
N SER A 72 2.54 12.52 -4.20
CA SER A 72 2.81 12.19 -5.61
C SER A 72 4.28 12.38 -6.00
N GLN A 73 5.01 13.26 -5.31
CA GLN A 73 6.45 13.46 -5.49
C GLN A 73 7.29 12.22 -5.17
N LEU A 74 6.77 11.25 -4.40
CA LEU A 74 7.48 9.99 -4.12
C LEU A 74 7.54 9.05 -5.33
N ASP A 75 6.72 9.28 -6.36
CA ASP A 75 6.61 8.38 -7.50
C ASP A 75 7.90 8.31 -8.32
N ASP A 76 8.59 9.43 -8.52
CA ASP A 76 9.82 9.46 -9.30
C ASP A 76 10.91 8.59 -8.66
N THR A 77 11.14 8.81 -7.36
CA THR A 77 12.18 8.12 -6.61
C THR A 77 11.86 6.64 -6.33
N PHE A 78 10.61 6.32 -5.95
CA PHE A 78 10.28 5.01 -5.37
C PHE A 78 9.45 4.11 -6.28
N ILE A 79 9.09 4.58 -7.48
CA ILE A 79 8.30 3.81 -8.45
C ILE A 79 8.95 3.83 -9.83
N ALA A 80 9.21 5.02 -10.38
CA ALA A 80 9.75 5.15 -11.72
C ALA A 80 11.21 4.69 -11.80
N ASN A 81 11.96 4.85 -10.70
CA ASN A 81 13.38 4.55 -10.64
C ASN A 81 13.68 3.46 -9.60
N PRO A 82 14.71 2.62 -9.84
CA PRO A 82 15.19 1.64 -8.87
C PRO A 82 15.95 2.31 -7.70
N ASP A 83 16.13 1.56 -6.62
CA ASP A 83 16.83 2.01 -5.40
C ASP A 83 18.22 2.61 -5.67
N LYS A 84 18.99 2.01 -6.56
CA LYS A 84 20.37 2.42 -6.89
C LYS A 84 20.44 3.37 -8.09
N SER A 85 19.39 4.16 -8.32
CA SER A 85 19.32 5.15 -9.42
C SER A 85 20.19 6.39 -9.22
N GLY A 86 20.68 6.63 -7.99
CA GLY A 86 21.42 7.84 -7.64
C GLY A 86 20.56 9.04 -7.27
N LEU A 87 19.22 8.88 -7.27
CA LEU A 87 18.29 9.89 -6.77
C LEU A 87 18.41 10.04 -5.26
N GLU A 88 18.23 11.26 -4.77
CA GLU A 88 18.20 11.55 -3.34
C GLU A 88 16.90 11.04 -2.71
N PHE A 89 17.01 10.55 -1.47
CA PHE A 89 15.87 10.11 -0.69
C PHE A 89 15.42 11.22 0.27
N PRO A 90 14.10 11.40 0.46
CA PRO A 90 13.61 12.24 1.54
C PRO A 90 14.12 11.73 2.91
N PRO A 91 14.20 12.59 3.93
CA PRO A 91 14.56 12.18 5.28
C PRO A 91 13.70 11.01 5.77
N ILE A 92 14.33 10.03 6.44
CA ILE A 92 13.64 8.82 6.93
C ILE A 92 12.45 9.20 7.84
N THR A 93 12.64 10.19 8.70
CA THR A 93 11.58 10.73 9.56
C THR A 93 10.36 11.22 8.76
N GLN A 94 10.59 11.89 7.63
CA GLN A 94 9.53 12.33 6.73
C GLN A 94 8.85 11.13 6.06
N LEU A 95 9.60 10.13 5.60
CA LEU A 95 9.03 8.93 4.98
C LEU A 95 8.16 8.13 5.96
N ARG A 96 8.58 8.00 7.22
CA ARG A 96 7.76 7.37 8.28
C ARG A 96 6.46 8.12 8.52
N GLN A 97 6.53 9.45 8.54
CA GLN A 97 5.35 10.30 8.68
C GLN A 97 4.41 10.15 7.48
N SER A 98 4.94 10.12 6.25
CA SER A 98 4.17 9.89 5.03
C SER A 98 3.51 8.50 5.03
N TRP A 99 4.23 7.45 5.43
CA TRP A 99 3.67 6.11 5.60
C TRP A 99 2.48 6.11 6.57
N SER A 100 2.65 6.74 7.73
CA SER A 100 1.58 6.83 8.75
C SER A 100 0.38 7.63 8.24
N ASP A 101 0.61 8.77 7.58
CA ASP A 101 -0.47 9.63 7.07
C ASP A 101 -1.29 8.92 5.98
N VAL A 102 -0.62 8.38 4.96
CA VAL A 102 -1.29 7.66 3.85
C VAL A 102 -2.16 6.52 4.38
N ASN A 103 -1.61 5.66 5.23
CA ASN A 103 -2.35 4.50 5.73
C ASN A 103 -3.47 4.89 6.70
N SER A 104 -3.31 5.99 7.45
CA SER A 104 -4.39 6.53 8.28
C SER A 104 -5.53 7.08 7.43
N ARG A 105 -5.23 7.79 6.33
CA ARG A 105 -6.23 8.28 5.37
C ARG A 105 -6.99 7.14 4.72
N LEU A 106 -6.29 6.12 4.23
CA LEU A 106 -6.91 4.92 3.66
C LEU A 106 -7.80 4.22 4.68
N LYS A 107 -7.31 3.97 5.90
CA LYS A 107 -8.11 3.36 6.98
C LYS A 107 -9.37 4.16 7.28
N ASN A 108 -9.26 5.49 7.38
CA ASN A 108 -10.39 6.38 7.62
C ASN A 108 -11.41 6.38 6.48
N ALA A 109 -10.96 6.30 5.22
CA ALA A 109 -11.82 6.18 4.06
C ALA A 109 -12.51 4.80 4.01
N PHE A 110 -11.75 3.72 4.19
CA PHE A 110 -12.25 2.35 4.18
C PHE A 110 -13.30 2.10 5.28
N ASN A 111 -13.12 2.67 6.47
CA ASN A 111 -14.11 2.59 7.56
C ASN A 111 -15.45 3.27 7.24
N LYS A 112 -15.50 4.17 6.25
CA LYS A 112 -16.72 4.85 5.82
C LYS A 112 -17.40 4.15 4.64
N MET A 113 -16.70 3.23 3.98
CA MET A 113 -17.25 2.49 2.85
C MET A 113 -18.23 1.42 3.33
N THR A 114 -19.38 1.38 2.67
CA THR A 114 -20.31 0.27 2.74
C THR A 114 -19.73 -0.96 2.03
N PRO A 115 -20.17 -2.17 2.42
CA PRO A 115 -19.79 -3.38 1.70
C PRO A 115 -20.11 -3.34 0.19
N ALA A 116 -21.20 -2.68 -0.23
CA ALA A 116 -21.58 -2.60 -1.64
C ALA A 116 -20.59 -1.76 -2.47
N GLU A 117 -20.10 -0.64 -1.91
CA GLU A 117 -19.15 0.24 -2.58
C GLU A 117 -17.81 -0.44 -2.90
N TRP A 118 -17.43 -1.48 -2.13
CA TRP A 118 -16.27 -2.32 -2.41
C TRP A 118 -16.41 -3.17 -3.67
N LEU A 119 -17.64 -3.51 -4.04
CA LEU A 119 -17.95 -4.32 -5.23
C LEU A 119 -18.18 -3.46 -6.48
N GLU A 120 -18.09 -2.14 -6.37
CA GLU A 120 -18.10 -1.23 -7.53
C GLU A 120 -16.74 -1.22 -8.25
N ARG A 121 -16.73 -0.73 -9.50
CA ARG A 121 -15.50 -0.57 -10.27
C ARG A 121 -14.49 0.34 -9.56
N HIS A 122 -13.21 0.08 -9.78
CA HIS A 122 -12.16 1.05 -9.46
C HIS A 122 -11.98 2.06 -10.61
N MET A 123 -11.29 3.17 -10.36
CA MET A 123 -11.23 4.32 -11.28
C MET A 123 -10.36 4.07 -12.52
N SER A 124 -9.58 2.99 -12.54
CA SER A 124 -8.73 2.61 -13.68
C SER A 124 -9.43 1.67 -14.68
N VAL A 125 -10.74 1.42 -14.53
CA VAL A 125 -11.53 0.57 -15.41
C VAL A 125 -12.75 1.34 -15.91
N SER A 126 -13.05 1.18 -17.20
CA SER A 126 -14.22 1.78 -17.83
C SER A 126 -15.50 1.09 -17.38
N GLN A 127 -16.65 1.77 -17.49
CA GLN A 127 -17.93 1.12 -17.17
C GLN A 127 -18.23 -0.05 -18.11
N GLU A 128 -17.86 0.08 -19.39
CA GLU A 128 -18.06 -0.98 -20.39
C GLU A 128 -17.28 -2.26 -20.03
N ASP A 129 -16.00 -2.12 -19.69
CA ASP A 129 -15.16 -3.26 -19.32
C ASP A 129 -15.61 -3.85 -17.99
N PHE A 130 -16.02 -3.03 -17.03
CA PHE A 130 -16.52 -3.52 -15.75
C PHE A 130 -17.80 -4.34 -15.89
N ASN A 131 -18.69 -3.98 -16.83
CA ASN A 131 -19.89 -4.78 -17.10
C ASN A 131 -19.55 -6.18 -17.65
N LYS A 132 -18.43 -6.31 -18.38
CA LYS A 132 -17.91 -7.59 -18.89
C LYS A 132 -17.13 -8.36 -17.82
N GLU A 133 -16.41 -7.64 -16.96
CA GLU A 133 -15.49 -8.18 -15.96
C GLU A 133 -15.76 -7.58 -14.56
N PRO A 134 -16.90 -7.88 -13.92
CA PRO A 134 -17.31 -7.25 -12.66
C PRO A 134 -16.41 -7.59 -11.45
N HIS A 135 -15.49 -8.55 -11.62
CA HIS A 135 -14.43 -8.82 -10.64
C HIS A 135 -13.35 -7.74 -10.61
N ARG A 136 -13.26 -6.84 -11.59
CA ARG A 136 -12.34 -5.69 -11.61
C ARG A 136 -12.88 -4.54 -10.74
N ASN A 137 -13.17 -4.86 -9.47
CA ASN A 137 -13.77 -3.96 -8.49
C ASN A 137 -12.74 -3.45 -7.45
N LYS A 138 -13.15 -2.51 -6.59
CA LYS A 138 -12.30 -1.93 -5.54
C LYS A 138 -11.77 -3.00 -4.57
N LEU A 139 -12.57 -4.02 -4.24
CA LEU A 139 -12.15 -5.12 -3.37
C LEU A 139 -11.01 -5.95 -3.98
N ASN A 140 -11.05 -6.21 -5.29
CA ASN A 140 -9.98 -6.91 -6.00
C ASN A 140 -8.65 -6.14 -5.91
N VAL A 141 -8.69 -4.81 -6.05
CA VAL A 141 -7.51 -3.95 -5.86
C VAL A 141 -6.98 -4.06 -4.43
N LEU A 142 -7.85 -4.04 -3.41
CA LEU A 142 -7.44 -4.20 -2.01
C LEU A 142 -6.73 -5.53 -1.76
N ILE A 143 -7.28 -6.64 -2.27
CA ILE A 143 -6.68 -7.98 -2.15
C ILE A 143 -5.31 -8.01 -2.84
N ASN A 144 -5.22 -7.47 -4.06
CA ASN A 144 -3.95 -7.40 -4.79
C ASN A 144 -2.88 -6.60 -4.01
N ARG A 145 -3.24 -5.42 -3.49
CA ARG A 145 -2.29 -4.59 -2.73
C ARG A 145 -1.92 -5.17 -1.37
N THR A 146 -2.84 -5.90 -0.72
CA THR A 146 -2.53 -6.67 0.48
C THR A 146 -1.45 -7.74 0.20
N ASN A 147 -1.57 -8.47 -0.91
CA ASN A 147 -0.56 -9.46 -1.30
C ASN A 147 0.78 -8.82 -1.69
N HIS A 148 0.75 -7.67 -2.37
CA HIS A 148 1.94 -6.89 -2.67
C HIS A 148 2.67 -6.44 -1.40
N LEU A 149 1.92 -5.93 -0.41
CA LEU A 149 2.46 -5.58 0.90
C LEU A 149 3.05 -6.80 1.62
N ALA A 150 2.34 -7.94 1.62
CA ALA A 150 2.82 -9.17 2.23
C ALA A 150 4.13 -9.68 1.59
N TYR A 151 4.25 -9.57 0.26
CA TYR A 151 5.47 -9.91 -0.47
C TYR A 151 6.67 -9.08 0.00
N HIS A 152 6.53 -7.75 0.06
CA HIS A 152 7.61 -6.88 0.53
C HIS A 152 7.86 -6.97 2.03
N LEU A 153 6.83 -7.24 2.84
CA LEU A 153 6.99 -7.53 4.26
C LEU A 153 7.87 -8.77 4.47
N GLY A 154 7.70 -9.82 3.65
CA GLY A 154 8.56 -10.99 3.68
C GLY A 154 10.04 -10.67 3.40
N GLN A 155 10.30 -9.73 2.50
CA GLN A 155 11.66 -9.22 2.25
C GLN A 155 12.19 -8.46 3.46
N LEU A 156 11.44 -7.46 3.93
CA LEU A 156 11.80 -6.61 5.07
C LEU A 156 12.06 -7.41 6.35
N LYS A 157 11.41 -8.57 6.52
CA LYS A 157 11.61 -9.43 7.69
C LYS A 157 13.04 -9.93 7.84
N LEU A 158 13.84 -9.96 6.77
CA LEU A 158 15.27 -10.30 6.83
C LEU A 158 16.12 -9.24 7.56
N MET A 159 15.58 -8.03 7.73
CA MET A 159 16.22 -6.94 8.46
C MET A 159 15.92 -6.98 9.97
N ASP A 160 14.95 -7.80 10.39
CA ASP A 160 14.52 -7.93 11.78
C ASP A 160 15.45 -8.86 12.56
N LYS A 161 16.66 -8.37 12.84
CA LYS A 161 17.72 -9.07 13.57
C LYS A 161 17.67 -8.81 15.08
#